data_AF-A0A7W5ILR7-F1
#
_entry.id   AF-A0A7W5ILR7-F1
#
_cell.length_a   1.000
_cell.length_b   1.000
_cell.length_c   1.000
_cell.angle_alpha   90.00
_cell.angle_beta   90.00
_cell.angle_gamma   90.00
#
_symmetry.space_group_name_H-M   'P 1'
#
loop_
_entity.id
_entity.type
_entity.pdbx_description
1 polymer ?
#
loop_
_entity_poly.entity_id
_entity_poly.type
_entity_poly.pdbx_seq_one_letter_code
_entity_poly.pdbx_strand_id
1 'polypeptide(L)'
;MSNCKFEKLFDTLGVLDSSDSEELRRLTSVRAGRQSTGQVRPSLPDLYMRGSRRAVTSTDTARAAIARVVHRVPEAVVKVSSVAKTTGRIWAHLTYITRNGRLTAETDSGQQLTCLDDVRELQQHWSEWCGKRRSNGKLAVNLVLSMPADTNVERFTSAVRAFSREAFAGHEYVFALHTPDTDPDPQAPPHPHAHVCVKAGSVDGQRLLHGPPQLWEFRQLFAQKLREHGIEATATPRSIRGVVRKGKRQNMYHMSKNRQDNHCRSNVELAKLRAAADAVLTGKSVDGVWETAAARRHEEVTNSWLELADALRASGKPSDALLSNDIRRFVSSVPAPMTERQDTASRMRKTREGHDRRSDERPKVASAAGARAQKSRPSVIPMRDSAPGKDDHER
;
A
#
# COMPACT_ATOMS: atom_id res chain seq x y z
N MET A 1 -28.99 -4.50 -14.20
CA MET A 1 -27.61 -5.01 -14.09
C MET A 1 -26.58 -3.96 -13.61
N SER A 2 -26.85 -2.65 -13.68
CA SER A 2 -25.91 -1.59 -13.22
C SER A 2 -25.76 -1.47 -11.70
N ASN A 3 -26.82 -1.65 -10.91
CA ASN A 3 -26.75 -1.50 -9.43
C ASN A 3 -25.73 -2.43 -8.75
N CYS A 4 -25.48 -3.63 -9.30
CA CYS A 4 -24.58 -4.61 -8.69
C CYS A 4 -23.08 -4.25 -8.84
N LYS A 5 -22.70 -3.52 -9.89
CA LYS A 5 -21.31 -3.05 -10.06
C LYS A 5 -21.03 -1.86 -9.14
N PHE A 6 -22.04 -1.00 -8.97
CA PHE A 6 -22.00 0.17 -8.13
C PHE A 6 -21.91 -0.17 -6.63
N GLU A 7 -22.75 -1.10 -6.15
CA GLU A 7 -22.68 -1.62 -4.78
C GLU A 7 -21.28 -2.19 -4.46
N LYS A 8 -20.68 -2.91 -5.40
CA LYS A 8 -19.31 -3.40 -5.24
C LYS A 8 -18.27 -2.29 -5.15
N LEU A 9 -18.42 -1.16 -5.86
CA LEU A 9 -17.51 -0.02 -5.74
C LEU A 9 -17.54 0.56 -4.33
N PHE A 10 -18.73 0.72 -3.76
CA PHE A 10 -18.91 1.33 -2.46
C PHE A 10 -18.68 0.39 -1.27
N ASP A 11 -19.06 -0.89 -1.39
CA ASP A 11 -18.65 -1.94 -0.45
C ASP A 11 -17.11 -2.04 -0.41
N THR A 12 -16.45 -1.85 -1.56
CA THR A 12 -14.99 -1.80 -1.66
C THR A 12 -14.43 -0.53 -1.02
N LEU A 13 -15.12 0.60 -1.11
CA LEU A 13 -14.72 1.83 -0.42
C LEU A 13 -14.89 1.74 1.10
N GLY A 14 -15.74 0.84 1.60
CA GLY A 14 -16.17 0.71 3.02
C GLY A 14 -16.72 2.00 3.62
N VAL A 15 -17.04 2.96 2.75
CA VAL A 15 -17.50 4.30 3.09
C VAL A 15 -18.92 4.31 3.66
N LEU A 16 -19.64 3.19 3.59
CA LEU A 16 -21.06 3.17 3.89
C LEU A 16 -21.35 2.43 5.20
N ASP A 17 -21.81 3.19 6.20
CA ASP A 17 -22.88 2.67 7.04
C ASP A 17 -24.06 2.30 6.13
N SER A 18 -24.82 1.28 6.51
CA SER A 18 -26.06 0.81 5.86
C SER A 18 -26.95 1.95 5.33
N SER A 19 -27.05 3.08 6.04
CA SER A 19 -27.83 4.27 5.67
C SER A 19 -27.28 5.01 4.44
N ASP A 20 -25.96 5.27 4.37
CA ASP A 20 -25.32 6.00 3.25
C ASP A 20 -25.48 5.22 1.93
N SER A 21 -25.59 3.89 2.02
CA SER A 21 -25.77 2.99 0.87
C SER A 21 -27.13 3.09 0.21
N GLU A 22 -28.19 3.25 1.01
CA GLU A 22 -29.56 3.29 0.53
C GLU A 22 -29.85 4.57 -0.25
N GLU A 23 -29.31 5.71 0.19
CA GLU A 23 -29.61 7.00 -0.44
C GLU A 23 -28.76 7.27 -1.69
N LEU A 24 -27.50 6.82 -1.75
CA LEU A 24 -26.74 6.77 -3.00
C LEU A 24 -27.36 5.80 -4.01
N ARG A 25 -27.90 4.66 -3.55
CA ARG A 25 -28.75 3.79 -4.38
C ARG A 25 -29.99 4.54 -4.88
N ARG A 26 -30.64 5.38 -4.07
CA ARG A 26 -31.77 6.22 -4.50
C ARG A 26 -31.36 7.27 -5.54
N LEU A 27 -30.24 7.96 -5.36
CA LEU A 27 -29.76 8.96 -6.31
C LEU A 27 -29.43 8.35 -7.68
N THR A 28 -28.98 7.09 -7.70
CA THR A 28 -28.64 6.37 -8.94
C THR A 28 -29.82 5.59 -9.52
N SER A 29 -30.79 5.16 -8.72
CA SER A 29 -31.99 4.45 -9.19
C SER A 29 -32.96 5.36 -9.95
N VAL A 30 -32.93 6.67 -9.74
CA VAL A 30 -33.73 7.65 -10.51
C VAL A 30 -33.42 7.61 -12.01
N ARG A 31 -32.24 7.11 -12.43
CA ARG A 31 -31.89 6.90 -13.86
C ARG A 31 -32.39 5.59 -14.45
N ALA A 32 -32.77 4.61 -13.62
CA ALA A 32 -33.32 3.34 -14.07
C ALA A 32 -34.80 3.29 -13.70
N GLY A 33 -35.66 3.77 -14.60
CA GLY A 33 -37.11 3.69 -14.42
C GLY A 33 -37.56 2.26 -14.16
N ARG A 34 -37.74 1.90 -12.89
CA ARG A 34 -38.54 0.76 -12.42
C ARG A 34 -38.73 0.85 -10.91
N GLN A 35 -39.99 0.89 -10.48
CA GLN A 35 -40.40 0.57 -9.12
C GLN A 35 -39.94 -0.86 -8.79
N SER A 36 -39.20 -1.06 -7.70
CA SER A 36 -39.02 -2.41 -7.13
C SER A 36 -39.74 -2.49 -5.80
N THR A 37 -40.87 -3.17 -5.82
CA THR A 37 -41.56 -3.74 -4.67
C THR A 37 -40.68 -4.76 -3.95
N GLY A 38 -40.59 -4.64 -2.63
CA GLY A 38 -40.27 -5.65 -1.62
C GLY A 38 -39.33 -6.81 -1.98
N GLN A 39 -38.10 -6.74 -1.47
CA GLN A 39 -37.37 -7.93 -1.04
C GLN A 39 -36.59 -7.62 0.24
N VAL A 40 -37.05 -8.22 1.35
CA VAL A 40 -36.35 -8.27 2.64
C VAL A 40 -35.09 -9.11 2.46
N ARG A 41 -33.92 -8.57 2.81
CA ARG A 41 -32.68 -9.34 2.99
C ARG A 41 -32.50 -9.68 4.47
N PRO A 42 -31.97 -10.87 4.80
CA PRO A 42 -31.74 -11.29 6.18
C PRO A 42 -30.58 -10.50 6.79
N SER A 43 -30.76 -10.03 8.01
CA SER A 43 -29.77 -9.33 8.84
C SER A 43 -28.60 -10.26 9.21
N LEU A 44 -27.37 -9.82 8.96
CA LEU A 44 -26.19 -10.36 9.62
C LEU A 44 -26.18 -9.87 11.08
N PRO A 45 -25.73 -10.70 12.05
CA PRO A 45 -25.91 -10.43 13.47
C PRO A 45 -25.13 -9.19 13.92
N ASP A 46 -25.90 -8.28 14.48
CA ASP A 46 -25.50 -7.06 15.17
C ASP A 46 -24.81 -7.43 16.49
N LEU A 47 -23.49 -7.31 16.54
CA LEU A 47 -22.70 -7.61 17.73
C LEU A 47 -21.86 -6.37 18.10
N TYR A 48 -22.37 -5.71 19.14
CA TYR A 48 -21.75 -4.71 20.02
C TYR A 48 -21.86 -3.21 19.67
N MET A 49 -22.96 -2.65 20.20
CA MET A 49 -23.11 -1.37 20.91
C MET A 49 -22.96 -0.03 20.16
N ARG A 50 -24.14 0.39 19.69
CA ARG A 50 -24.74 1.72 19.67
C ARG A 50 -24.17 2.76 20.66
N GLY A 51 -23.42 3.72 20.13
CA GLY A 51 -23.24 5.04 20.73
C GLY A 51 -24.03 6.10 19.96
N SER A 52 -25.04 6.70 20.60
CA SER A 52 -25.86 7.78 20.03
C SER A 52 -24.99 8.98 19.64
N ARG A 53 -24.78 9.19 18.34
CA ARG A 53 -24.27 10.45 17.78
C ARG A 53 -25.32 11.02 16.83
N ARG A 54 -25.65 12.31 17.02
CA ARG A 54 -26.58 13.11 16.22
C ARG A 54 -26.42 12.81 14.72
N ALA A 55 -27.55 12.60 14.05
CA ALA A 55 -27.68 12.54 12.60
C ALA A 55 -27.30 13.88 11.95
N VAL A 56 -26.01 14.22 11.93
CA VAL A 56 -25.47 15.03 10.84
C VAL A 56 -25.61 14.16 9.61
N THR A 57 -26.46 14.61 8.68
CA THR A 57 -27.03 13.84 7.57
C THR A 57 -25.99 12.97 6.86
N SER A 58 -26.22 11.65 6.92
CA SER A 58 -25.57 10.53 6.22
C SER A 58 -25.24 10.76 4.72
N THR A 59 -25.79 11.82 4.11
CA THR A 59 -25.54 12.21 2.73
C THR A 59 -24.30 13.10 2.55
N ASP A 60 -23.90 13.85 3.56
CA ASP A 60 -22.71 14.71 3.52
C ASP A 60 -21.43 13.90 3.79
N THR A 61 -21.54 12.84 4.61
CA THR A 61 -20.45 11.90 4.93
C THR A 61 -19.96 11.14 3.70
N ALA A 62 -20.89 10.64 2.86
CA ALA A 62 -20.55 9.91 1.65
C ALA A 62 -19.89 10.82 0.58
N ARG A 63 -20.40 12.04 0.39
CA ARG A 63 -19.80 13.04 -0.53
C ARG A 63 -18.40 13.43 -0.07
N ALA A 64 -18.22 13.68 1.22
CA ALA A 64 -16.90 13.98 1.79
C ALA A 64 -15.91 12.82 1.58
N ALA A 65 -16.36 11.58 1.73
CA ALA A 65 -15.54 10.41 1.46
C ALA A 65 -15.13 10.29 -0.02
N ILE A 66 -16.06 10.53 -0.95
CA ILE A 66 -15.76 10.60 -2.39
C ILE A 66 -14.74 11.70 -2.68
N ALA A 67 -14.97 12.91 -2.16
CA ALA A 67 -14.08 14.05 -2.33
C ALA A 67 -12.65 13.72 -1.85
N ARG A 68 -12.50 13.08 -0.68
CA ARG A 68 -11.18 12.65 -0.17
C ARG A 68 -10.40 11.77 -1.15
N VAL A 69 -11.08 10.83 -1.82
CA VAL A 69 -10.44 9.94 -2.80
C VAL A 69 -10.02 10.71 -4.05
N VAL A 70 -10.92 11.52 -4.58
CA VAL A 70 -10.72 12.30 -5.80
C VAL A 70 -9.62 13.34 -5.63
N HIS A 71 -9.54 13.96 -4.44
CA HIS A 71 -8.48 14.90 -4.06
C HIS A 71 -7.19 14.23 -3.57
N ARG A 72 -7.12 12.88 -3.60
CA ARG A 72 -5.91 12.10 -3.22
C ARG A 72 -5.41 12.40 -1.81
N VAL A 73 -6.33 12.55 -0.87
CA VAL A 73 -6.03 12.69 0.56
C VAL A 73 -5.17 11.49 1.03
N PRO A 74 -4.20 11.70 1.93
CA PRO A 74 -3.36 10.64 2.47
C PRO A 74 -4.11 9.39 2.94
N GLU A 75 -3.49 8.24 2.72
CA GLU A 75 -4.07 6.93 3.07
C GLU A 75 -3.57 6.48 4.44
N ALA A 76 -4.50 6.19 5.36
CA ALA A 76 -4.21 5.65 6.67
C ALA A 76 -3.64 4.23 6.53
N VAL A 77 -2.39 4.05 6.96
CA VAL A 77 -1.72 2.75 6.85
C VAL A 77 -1.75 2.05 8.20
N VAL A 78 -2.39 0.88 8.23
CA VAL A 78 -2.28 -0.10 9.31
C VAL A 78 -1.76 -1.42 8.73
N LYS A 79 -0.69 -1.94 9.30
CA LYS A 79 -0.10 -3.24 8.94
C LYS A 79 0.23 -4.06 10.17
N VAL A 80 0.06 -5.39 10.09
CA VAL A 80 0.71 -6.31 11.02
C VAL A 80 2.18 -6.46 10.59
N SER A 81 3.11 -6.07 11.45
CA SER A 81 4.55 -6.21 11.19
C SER A 81 5.06 -7.59 11.56
N SER A 82 4.60 -8.15 12.67
CA SER A 82 5.00 -9.45 13.16
C SER A 82 4.03 -10.00 14.21
N VAL A 83 4.22 -11.27 14.58
CA VAL A 83 3.48 -11.93 15.66
C VAL A 83 4.50 -12.59 16.59
N ALA A 84 4.38 -12.37 17.89
CA ALA A 84 5.21 -13.01 18.89
C ALA A 84 4.52 -14.27 19.43
N LYS A 85 5.25 -15.39 19.46
CA LYS A 85 4.77 -16.68 20.02
C LYS A 85 5.47 -17.07 21.32
N THR A 86 6.58 -16.40 21.64
CA THR A 86 7.42 -16.64 22.80
C THR A 86 7.68 -15.33 23.54
N THR A 87 7.94 -15.40 24.83
CA THR A 87 8.25 -14.25 25.70
C THR A 87 9.51 -13.52 25.22
N GLY A 88 10.55 -14.27 24.82
CA GLY A 88 11.76 -13.68 24.22
C GLY A 88 11.50 -12.88 22.94
N ARG A 89 10.47 -13.25 22.14
CA ARG A 89 10.07 -12.45 20.96
C ARG A 89 9.28 -11.19 21.34
N ILE A 90 8.57 -11.21 22.47
CA ILE A 90 7.95 -10.00 23.02
C ILE A 90 9.07 -9.06 23.47
N TRP A 91 10.01 -9.54 24.29
CA TRP A 91 11.17 -8.78 24.74
C TRP A 91 11.91 -8.12 23.58
N ALA A 92 12.30 -8.90 22.58
CA ALA A 92 13.00 -8.39 21.40
C ALA A 92 12.20 -7.32 20.63
N HIS A 93 10.87 -7.40 20.64
CA HIS A 93 10.05 -6.38 19.99
C HIS A 93 9.90 -5.12 20.84
N LEU A 94 9.65 -5.27 22.15
CA LEU A 94 9.53 -4.14 23.07
C LEU A 94 10.82 -3.33 23.14
N THR A 95 11.97 -3.99 23.20
CA THR A 95 13.27 -3.31 23.16
C THR A 95 13.55 -2.69 21.80
N TYR A 96 13.11 -3.31 20.70
CA TYR A 96 13.21 -2.71 19.37
C TYR A 96 12.41 -1.40 19.25
N ILE A 97 11.13 -1.41 19.63
CA ILE A 97 10.25 -0.24 19.48
C ILE A 97 10.59 0.88 20.48
N THR A 98 11.14 0.55 21.64
CA THR A 98 11.62 1.55 22.62
C THR A 98 13.07 1.96 22.41
N ARG A 99 13.77 1.38 21.41
CA ARG A 99 15.22 1.54 21.21
C ARG A 99 16.01 1.29 22.51
N ASN A 100 15.68 0.20 23.20
CA ASN A 100 16.18 -0.20 24.53
C ASN A 100 15.87 0.83 25.63
N GLY A 101 14.63 1.33 25.68
CA GLY A 101 14.21 2.33 26.67
C GLY A 101 14.69 3.76 26.40
N ARG A 102 15.20 4.06 25.20
CA ARG A 102 15.55 5.43 24.78
C ARG A 102 14.35 6.22 24.26
N LEU A 103 13.33 5.51 23.77
CA LEU A 103 12.06 6.09 23.35
C LEU A 103 10.99 5.70 24.36
N THR A 104 10.23 6.69 24.77
CA THR A 104 9.07 6.49 25.63
C THR A 104 8.00 5.68 24.91
N ALA A 105 7.43 4.70 25.60
CA ALA A 105 6.25 3.99 25.16
C ALA A 105 5.08 4.22 26.12
N GLU A 106 3.85 4.15 25.62
CA GLU A 106 2.64 4.37 26.40
C GLU A 106 1.80 3.08 26.39
N THR A 107 1.33 2.65 27.56
CA THR A 107 0.45 1.49 27.74
C THR A 107 -1.02 1.85 27.55
N ASP A 108 -1.90 0.85 27.56
CA ASP A 108 -3.36 1.03 27.48
C ASP A 108 -3.95 1.85 28.65
N SER A 109 -3.31 1.81 29.82
CA SER A 109 -3.68 2.61 30.99
C SER A 109 -3.14 4.06 30.94
N GLY A 110 -2.32 4.39 29.94
CA GLY A 110 -1.64 5.69 29.83
C GLY A 110 -0.33 5.77 30.63
N GLN A 111 0.13 4.66 31.23
CA GLN A 111 1.44 4.61 31.88
C GLN A 111 2.54 4.80 30.84
N GLN A 112 3.52 5.66 31.15
CA GLN A 112 4.69 5.91 30.33
C GLN A 112 5.83 4.97 30.76
N LEU A 113 6.40 4.24 29.81
CA LEU A 113 7.60 3.43 29.98
C LEU A 113 8.77 4.26 29.44
N THR A 114 9.60 4.76 30.36
CA THR A 114 10.64 5.75 30.06
C THR A 114 12.05 5.17 30.09
N CYS A 115 12.21 3.96 30.64
CA CYS A 115 13.50 3.29 30.72
C CYS A 115 13.41 1.79 30.39
N LEU A 116 14.56 1.12 30.32
CA LEU A 116 14.63 -0.30 30.00
C LEU A 116 14.03 -1.20 31.11
N ASP A 117 14.07 -0.76 32.37
CA ASP A 117 13.53 -1.54 33.48
C ASP A 117 11.99 -1.54 33.44
N ASP A 118 11.34 -0.41 33.13
CA ASP A 118 9.89 -0.35 32.87
C ASP A 118 9.45 -1.35 31.78
N VAL A 119 10.27 -1.47 30.72
CA VAL A 119 10.04 -2.41 29.62
C VAL A 119 10.19 -3.86 30.08
N ARG A 120 11.14 -4.13 30.97
CA ARG A 120 11.36 -5.46 31.56
C ARG A 120 10.20 -5.86 32.46
N GLU A 121 9.72 -4.95 33.30
CA GLU A 121 8.55 -5.16 34.16
C GLU A 121 7.32 -5.52 33.33
N LEU A 122 7.01 -4.75 32.27
CA LEU A 122 5.90 -5.05 31.38
C LEU A 122 6.03 -6.45 30.75
N GLN A 123 7.24 -6.81 30.29
CA GLN A 123 7.48 -8.11 29.68
C GLN A 123 7.32 -9.25 30.69
N GLN A 124 7.73 -9.06 31.94
CA GLN A 124 7.58 -10.04 33.01
C GLN A 124 6.10 -10.25 33.34
N HIS A 125 5.34 -9.16 33.52
CA HIS A 125 3.88 -9.20 33.70
C HIS A 125 3.17 -9.97 32.57
N TRP A 126 3.54 -9.71 31.31
CA TRP A 126 2.97 -10.44 30.17
C TRP A 126 3.38 -11.93 30.13
N SER A 127 4.47 -12.30 30.77
CA SER A 127 5.01 -13.67 30.77
C SER A 127 4.36 -14.55 31.82
N GLU A 128 3.98 -14.00 32.98
CA GLU A 128 3.33 -14.73 34.07
C GLU A 128 2.00 -15.36 33.63
N TRP A 129 1.30 -14.70 32.70
CA TRP A 129 0.05 -15.17 32.13
C TRP A 129 0.19 -16.34 31.13
N CYS A 130 1.42 -16.80 30.85
CA CYS A 130 1.69 -17.84 29.84
C CYS A 130 1.48 -19.29 30.32
N GLY A 131 1.19 -19.53 31.60
CA GLY A 131 1.26 -20.86 32.23
C GLY A 131 0.29 -21.96 31.72
N LYS A 132 -0.80 -21.62 31.02
CA LYS A 132 -1.83 -22.59 30.55
C LYS A 132 -2.01 -22.60 29.03
N ARG A 133 -0.91 -22.66 28.27
CA ARG A 133 -0.93 -22.42 26.81
C ARG A 133 -0.69 -23.67 25.96
N ARG A 134 -1.37 -23.73 24.80
CA ARG A 134 -0.87 -24.53 23.67
C ARG A 134 0.51 -24.02 23.26
N SER A 135 1.42 -24.95 22.95
CA SER A 135 2.82 -24.68 22.57
C SER A 135 2.96 -23.61 21.47
N ASN A 136 2.00 -23.51 20.55
CA ASN A 136 2.02 -22.60 19.40
C ASN A 136 1.06 -21.39 19.44
N GLY A 137 0.51 -21.05 20.62
CA GLY A 137 -0.29 -19.83 20.79
C GLY A 137 0.46 -18.53 20.44
N LYS A 138 -0.27 -17.53 19.93
CA LYS A 138 0.25 -16.17 19.73
C LYS A 138 0.14 -15.45 21.07
N LEU A 139 1.21 -14.80 21.53
CA LEU A 139 1.23 -13.98 22.75
C LEU A 139 0.98 -12.52 22.47
N ALA A 140 1.56 -12.00 21.38
CA ALA A 140 1.37 -10.61 20.98
C ALA A 140 1.27 -10.49 19.46
N VAL A 141 0.53 -9.47 19.01
CA VAL A 141 0.42 -9.06 17.63
C VAL A 141 1.00 -7.65 17.53
N ASN A 142 1.95 -7.48 16.62
CA ASN A 142 2.66 -6.23 16.45
C ASN A 142 2.13 -5.53 15.20
N LEU A 143 1.63 -4.32 15.37
CA LEU A 143 1.10 -3.48 14.32
C LEU A 143 1.98 -2.25 14.12
N VAL A 144 1.94 -1.69 12.92
CA VAL A 144 2.53 -0.39 12.61
C VAL A 144 1.46 0.47 11.97
N LEU A 145 1.32 1.67 12.52
CA LEU A 145 0.48 2.74 12.02
C LEU A 145 1.40 3.81 11.45
N SER A 146 1.11 4.35 10.27
CA SER A 146 1.96 5.38 9.67
C SER A 146 1.15 6.38 8.85
N MET A 147 1.65 7.59 8.78
CA MET A 147 1.15 8.67 7.90
C MET A 147 2.31 9.24 7.06
N PRO A 148 2.05 10.00 5.98
CA PRO A 148 3.10 10.62 5.18
C PRO A 148 4.00 11.56 5.99
N ALA A 149 5.14 11.91 5.40
CA ALA A 149 5.98 13.00 5.89
C ALA A 149 5.15 14.28 6.10
N ASP A 150 5.63 15.15 6.99
CA ASP A 150 4.99 16.43 7.35
C ASP A 150 3.65 16.33 8.10
N THR A 151 3.20 15.12 8.45
CA THR A 151 2.04 14.94 9.32
C THR A 151 2.35 15.47 10.73
N ASN A 152 1.47 16.31 11.27
CA ASN A 152 1.62 16.82 12.64
C ASN A 152 1.68 15.67 13.67
N VAL A 153 2.81 15.59 14.36
CA VAL A 153 3.17 14.47 15.26
C VAL A 153 2.24 14.38 16.47
N GLU A 154 1.87 15.51 17.07
CA GLU A 154 1.00 15.53 18.27
C GLU A 154 -0.42 15.05 17.96
N ARG A 155 -0.99 15.53 16.85
CA ARG A 155 -2.31 15.09 16.35
C ARG A 155 -2.27 13.63 15.95
N PHE A 156 -1.19 13.19 15.29
CA PHE A 156 -1.00 11.78 14.93
C PHE A 156 -0.93 10.90 16.18
N THR A 157 -0.19 11.31 17.21
CA THR A 157 -0.07 10.58 18.48
C THR A 157 -1.43 10.48 19.19
N SER A 158 -2.18 11.57 19.20
CA SER A 158 -3.54 11.59 19.76
C SER A 158 -4.48 10.64 19.00
N ALA A 159 -4.39 10.61 17.66
CA ALA A 159 -5.14 9.68 16.83
C ALA A 159 -4.73 8.22 17.06
N VAL A 160 -3.43 7.92 17.24
CA VAL A 160 -2.94 6.57 17.57
C VAL A 160 -3.46 6.12 18.94
N ARG A 161 -3.47 7.00 19.93
CA ARG A 161 -4.03 6.73 21.26
C ARG A 161 -5.53 6.43 21.18
N ALA A 162 -6.29 7.30 20.51
CA ALA A 162 -7.73 7.11 20.33
C ALA A 162 -8.06 5.84 19.54
N PHE A 163 -7.28 5.56 18.49
CA PHE A 163 -7.40 4.32 17.71
C PHE A 163 -7.13 3.10 18.58
N SER A 164 -6.01 3.06 19.31
CA SER A 164 -5.60 1.88 20.06
C SER A 164 -6.59 1.55 21.18
N ARG A 165 -7.13 2.58 21.85
CA ARG A 165 -8.16 2.43 22.87
C ARG A 165 -9.45 1.80 22.34
N GLU A 166 -9.87 2.16 21.14
CA GLU A 166 -11.10 1.64 20.54
C GLU A 166 -10.88 0.29 19.85
N ALA A 167 -9.82 0.16 19.05
CA ALA A 167 -9.52 -1.05 18.28
C ALA A 167 -9.13 -2.24 19.16
N PHE A 168 -8.51 -1.98 20.30
CA PHE A 168 -7.99 -3.00 21.22
C PHE A 168 -8.68 -2.94 22.57
N ALA A 169 -9.93 -2.47 22.62
CA ALA A 169 -10.73 -2.53 23.83
C ALA A 169 -10.74 -3.96 24.42
N GLY A 170 -10.46 -4.07 25.71
CA GLY A 170 -10.33 -5.35 26.41
C GLY A 170 -8.99 -6.08 26.22
N HIS A 171 -8.04 -5.51 25.49
CA HIS A 171 -6.67 -6.02 25.35
C HIS A 171 -5.65 -5.05 25.96
N GLU A 172 -4.67 -5.60 26.65
CA GLU A 172 -3.47 -4.84 27.04
C GLU A 172 -2.63 -4.54 25.79
N TYR A 173 -2.15 -3.31 25.68
CA TYR A 173 -1.27 -2.91 24.59
C TYR A 173 -0.26 -1.88 25.05
N VAL A 174 0.82 -1.75 24.27
CA VAL A 174 1.81 -0.70 24.42
C VAL A 174 2.17 -0.17 23.06
N PHE A 175 2.34 1.14 22.92
CA PHE A 175 2.79 1.75 21.68
C PHE A 175 3.94 2.71 21.89
N ALA A 176 4.85 2.76 20.90
CA ALA A 176 5.97 3.69 20.86
C ALA A 176 5.90 4.48 19.55
N LEU A 177 6.17 5.78 19.64
CA LEU A 177 6.15 6.69 18.51
C LEU A 177 7.57 6.87 17.95
N HIS A 178 7.72 6.60 16.66
CA HIS A 178 8.96 6.85 15.91
C HIS A 178 8.73 8.02 14.97
N THR A 179 9.53 9.07 15.11
CA THR A 179 9.51 10.26 14.25
C THR A 179 10.91 10.53 13.71
N PRO A 180 11.04 11.31 12.62
CA PRO A 180 12.34 11.67 12.08
C PRO A 180 13.25 12.37 13.11
N ASP A 181 12.67 13.13 14.03
CA ASP A 181 13.42 13.94 15.00
C ASP A 181 13.74 13.17 16.29
N THR A 182 12.91 12.17 16.64
CA THR A 182 13.04 11.45 17.91
C THR A 182 13.69 10.08 17.77
N ASP A 183 13.58 9.40 16.63
CA ASP A 183 14.15 8.07 16.46
C ASP A 183 15.69 8.15 16.34
N PRO A 184 16.47 7.56 17.27
CA PRO A 184 17.93 7.60 17.24
C PRO A 184 18.55 6.77 16.10
N ASP A 185 17.74 6.08 15.30
CA ASP A 185 18.21 5.32 14.15
C ASP A 185 18.70 6.24 13.03
N PRO A 186 19.97 6.13 12.58
CA PRO A 186 20.49 6.97 11.51
C PRO A 186 19.80 6.73 10.16
N GLN A 187 19.02 5.66 10.02
CA GLN A 187 18.19 5.38 8.84
C GLN A 187 16.68 5.47 9.15
N ALA A 188 16.30 6.26 10.15
CA ALA A 188 14.90 6.48 10.51
C ALA A 188 14.07 6.92 9.29
N PRO A 189 12.89 6.31 9.07
CA PRO A 189 12.00 6.75 8.01
C PRO A 189 11.61 8.23 8.17
N PRO A 190 11.50 9.00 7.07
CA PRO A 190 11.18 10.44 7.13
C PRO A 190 9.71 10.72 7.46
N HIS A 191 8.97 9.73 7.95
CA HIS A 191 7.54 9.82 8.19
C HIS A 191 7.18 9.28 9.58
N PRO A 192 6.23 9.92 10.29
CA PRO A 192 5.84 9.48 11.61
C PRO A 192 5.13 8.13 11.54
N HIS A 193 5.53 7.23 12.43
CA HIS A 193 4.89 5.94 12.57
C HIS A 193 4.88 5.48 14.02
N ALA A 194 3.82 4.80 14.43
CA ALA A 194 3.69 4.19 15.74
C ALA A 194 3.78 2.68 15.61
N HIS A 195 4.60 2.05 16.44
CA HIS A 195 4.58 0.61 16.63
C HIS A 195 3.65 0.31 17.80
N VAL A 196 2.69 -0.58 17.60
CA VAL A 196 1.72 -1.00 18.63
C VAL A 196 1.89 -2.50 18.85
N CYS A 197 2.25 -2.88 20.07
CA CYS A 197 2.34 -4.27 20.51
C CYS A 197 1.08 -4.58 21.34
N VAL A 198 0.23 -5.48 20.84
CA VAL A 198 -1.03 -5.83 21.50
C VAL A 198 -0.95 -7.25 22.04
N LYS A 199 -1.30 -7.45 23.31
CA LYS A 199 -1.43 -8.77 23.90
C LYS A 199 -2.54 -9.54 23.19
N ALA A 200 -2.20 -10.70 22.65
CA ALA A 200 -3.08 -11.46 21.77
C ALA A 200 -4.28 -12.07 22.49
N GLY A 201 -4.19 -12.27 23.82
CA GLY A 201 -5.31 -12.63 24.67
C GLY A 201 -5.85 -11.38 25.37
N SER A 202 -7.16 -11.23 25.35
CA SER A 202 -7.91 -10.23 26.11
C SER A 202 -8.00 -10.65 27.59
N VAL A 203 -8.31 -9.69 28.44
CA VAL A 203 -8.73 -9.91 29.84
C VAL A 203 -9.89 -10.93 29.91
N ASP A 204 -10.81 -10.91 28.94
CA ASP A 204 -11.97 -11.79 28.88
C ASP A 204 -11.68 -13.15 28.20
N GLY A 205 -10.42 -13.45 27.91
CA GLY A 205 -9.99 -14.70 27.26
C GLY A 205 -10.22 -14.74 25.75
N GLN A 206 -10.77 -13.68 25.14
CA GLN A 206 -10.91 -13.56 23.69
C GLN A 206 -9.55 -13.33 23.02
N ARG A 207 -9.43 -13.71 21.74
CA ARG A 207 -8.19 -13.55 20.98
C ARG A 207 -8.30 -12.44 19.96
N LEU A 208 -7.24 -11.64 19.85
CA LEU A 208 -7.19 -10.56 18.87
C LEU A 208 -7.23 -11.11 17.43
N LEU A 209 -8.32 -10.80 16.73
CA LEU A 209 -8.47 -11.05 15.31
C LEU A 209 -7.70 -9.96 14.53
N HIS A 210 -6.91 -10.39 13.55
CA HIS A 210 -6.04 -9.51 12.75
C HIS A 210 -5.94 -10.02 11.31
N GLY A 211 -7.02 -10.63 10.82
CA GLY A 211 -7.12 -11.09 9.44
C GLY A 211 -7.31 -9.93 8.46
N PRO A 212 -7.42 -10.23 7.14
CA PRO A 212 -7.69 -9.21 6.13
C PRO A 212 -8.94 -8.35 6.42
N PRO A 213 -10.09 -8.89 6.91
CA PRO A 213 -11.25 -8.07 7.26
C PRO A 213 -10.97 -7.12 8.43
N GLN A 214 -10.33 -7.60 9.49
CA GLN A 214 -10.00 -6.74 10.65
C GLN A 214 -8.99 -5.66 10.28
N LEU A 215 -8.02 -5.97 9.42
CA LEU A 215 -7.09 -4.96 8.91
C LEU A 215 -7.77 -3.92 8.03
N TRP A 216 -8.88 -4.26 7.39
CA TRP A 216 -9.70 -3.27 6.70
C TRP A 216 -10.40 -2.36 7.70
N GLU A 217 -11.11 -2.93 8.68
CA GLU A 217 -11.76 -2.19 9.77
C GLU A 217 -10.80 -1.26 10.52
N PHE A 218 -9.61 -1.75 10.88
CA PHE A 218 -8.58 -0.95 11.54
C PHE A 218 -8.13 0.24 10.69
N ARG A 219 -8.02 0.11 9.37
CA ARG A 219 -7.66 1.25 8.52
C ARG A 219 -8.76 2.29 8.47
N GLN A 220 -10.02 1.85 8.40
CA GLN A 220 -11.17 2.76 8.39
C GLN A 220 -11.28 3.51 9.72
N LEU A 221 -11.19 2.79 10.83
CA LEU A 221 -11.17 3.35 12.17
C LEU A 221 -10.00 4.32 12.34
N PHE A 222 -8.80 3.95 11.91
CA PHE A 222 -7.65 4.83 12.02
C PHE A 222 -7.80 6.11 11.18
N ALA A 223 -8.29 5.99 9.94
CA ALA A 223 -8.61 7.16 9.12
C ALA A 223 -9.67 8.05 9.78
N GLN A 224 -10.68 7.47 10.43
CA GLN A 224 -11.65 8.23 11.21
C GLN A 224 -10.98 8.97 12.37
N LYS A 225 -10.16 8.30 13.19
CA LYS A 225 -9.46 8.95 14.32
C LYS A 225 -8.52 10.05 13.87
N LEU A 226 -7.79 9.85 12.78
CA LEU A 226 -6.97 10.91 12.18
C LEU A 226 -7.80 12.16 11.88
N ARG A 227 -8.98 12.01 11.27
CA ARG A 227 -9.88 13.13 10.97
C ARG A 227 -10.47 13.78 12.22
N GLU A 228 -10.87 12.98 13.22
CA GLU A 228 -11.32 13.50 14.53
C GLU A 228 -10.22 14.36 15.20
N HIS A 229 -8.94 14.08 14.92
CA HIS A 229 -7.79 14.85 15.39
C HIS A 229 -7.24 15.86 14.36
N GLY A 230 -8.02 16.21 13.33
CA GLY A 230 -7.68 17.27 12.37
C GLY A 230 -6.55 16.91 11.39
N ILE A 231 -6.36 15.63 11.11
CA ILE A 231 -5.51 15.12 10.03
C ILE A 231 -6.41 14.52 8.96
N GLU A 232 -6.44 15.15 7.78
CA GLU A 232 -7.16 14.59 6.64
C GLU A 232 -6.53 13.27 6.20
N ALA A 233 -7.33 12.21 6.29
CA ALA A 233 -6.92 10.86 5.94
C ALA A 233 -8.10 10.08 5.36
N THR A 234 -7.80 9.14 4.47
CA THR A 234 -8.76 8.19 3.92
C THR A 234 -8.23 6.76 4.05
N ALA A 235 -9.09 5.77 3.89
CA ALA A 235 -8.70 4.38 3.84
C ALA A 235 -9.45 3.73 2.70
N THR A 236 -8.80 3.60 1.54
CA THR A 236 -9.44 3.04 0.35
C THR A 236 -8.60 1.97 -0.33
N PRO A 237 -9.23 1.00 -1.01
CA PRO A 237 -8.48 0.03 -1.76
C PRO A 237 -7.76 0.67 -2.94
N ARG A 238 -6.59 0.10 -3.22
CA ARG A 238 -5.67 0.56 -4.26
C ARG A 238 -6.34 0.82 -5.63
N SER A 239 -7.29 -0.02 -6.03
CA SER A 239 -7.97 0.12 -7.33
C SER A 239 -8.85 1.38 -7.39
N ILE A 240 -9.44 1.79 -6.27
CA ILE A 240 -10.40 2.89 -6.24
C ILE A 240 -9.69 4.25 -6.33
N ARG A 241 -8.56 4.38 -5.65
CA ARG A 241 -7.70 5.58 -5.67
C ARG A 241 -6.85 5.76 -6.95
N GLY A 242 -7.12 4.98 -8.00
CA GLY A 242 -6.41 5.10 -9.28
C GLY A 242 -4.94 4.65 -9.26
N VAL A 243 -4.54 3.83 -8.29
CA VAL A 243 -3.17 3.29 -8.22
C VAL A 243 -3.10 1.96 -8.97
N VAL A 244 -2.61 1.98 -10.21
CA VAL A 244 -2.59 0.78 -11.05
C VAL A 244 -1.47 -0.20 -10.73
N ARG A 245 -0.34 0.28 -10.19
CA ARG A 245 0.81 -0.57 -9.86
C ARG A 245 0.64 -1.22 -8.50
N LYS A 246 0.92 -2.52 -8.43
CA LYS A 246 1.05 -3.23 -7.15
C LYS A 246 2.42 -2.91 -6.55
N GLY A 247 2.45 -2.52 -5.27
CA GLY A 247 3.70 -2.34 -4.54
C GLY A 247 4.51 -3.64 -4.48
N LYS A 248 5.84 -3.52 -4.51
CA LYS A 248 6.74 -4.66 -4.27
C LYS A 248 6.57 -5.12 -2.82
N ARG A 249 6.66 -6.43 -2.58
CA ARG A 249 6.72 -6.93 -1.20
C ARG A 249 8.01 -6.46 -0.55
N GLN A 250 7.99 -6.18 0.75
CA GLN A 250 9.11 -5.60 1.49
C GLN A 250 10.40 -6.42 1.33
N ASN A 251 10.32 -7.75 1.46
CA ASN A 251 11.45 -8.64 1.25
C ASN A 251 12.03 -8.53 -0.17
N MET A 252 11.17 -8.52 -1.19
CA MET A 252 11.60 -8.32 -2.57
C MET A 252 12.19 -6.93 -2.81
N TYR A 253 11.66 -5.90 -2.15
CA TYR A 253 12.20 -4.55 -2.22
C TYR A 253 13.63 -4.51 -1.65
N HIS A 254 13.84 -4.98 -0.43
CA HIS A 254 15.18 -5.02 0.18
C HIS A 254 16.15 -5.92 -0.59
N MET A 255 15.71 -7.10 -1.04
CA MET A 255 16.52 -7.96 -1.91
C MET A 255 16.90 -7.25 -3.20
N SER A 256 15.97 -6.54 -3.84
CA SER A 256 16.25 -5.80 -5.08
C SER A 256 17.16 -4.60 -4.85
N LYS A 257 17.03 -3.90 -3.71
CA LYS A 257 17.89 -2.77 -3.32
C LYS A 257 19.33 -3.24 -3.11
N ASN A 258 19.54 -4.23 -2.23
CA ASN A 258 20.86 -4.82 -1.99
C ASN A 258 21.49 -5.36 -3.29
N ARG A 259 20.67 -5.89 -4.20
CA ARG A 259 21.13 -6.37 -5.50
C ARG A 259 21.50 -5.27 -6.48
N GLN A 260 20.78 -4.16 -6.48
CA GLN A 260 21.13 -2.97 -7.26
C GLN A 260 22.47 -2.41 -6.78
N ASP A 261 22.63 -2.29 -5.47
CA ASP A 261 23.90 -1.86 -4.86
C ASP A 261 25.04 -2.80 -5.30
N ASN A 262 24.78 -4.11 -5.31
CA ASN A 262 25.73 -5.14 -5.75
C ASN A 262 25.74 -5.43 -7.27
N HIS A 263 25.07 -4.62 -8.09
CA HIS A 263 25.01 -4.75 -9.56
C HIS A 263 24.58 -6.13 -10.11
N CYS A 264 23.84 -6.91 -9.31
CA CYS A 264 23.45 -8.28 -9.65
C CYS A 264 21.94 -8.35 -9.91
N ARG A 265 21.51 -8.81 -11.10
CA ARG A 265 20.09 -9.01 -11.43
C ARG A 265 19.66 -10.46 -11.22
N SER A 266 18.41 -10.67 -10.80
CA SER A 266 17.85 -12.02 -10.72
C SER A 266 17.50 -12.60 -12.08
N ASN A 267 17.47 -13.94 -12.19
CA ASN A 267 16.97 -14.63 -13.38
C ASN A 267 15.56 -14.19 -13.77
N VAL A 268 14.70 -13.88 -12.79
CA VAL A 268 13.33 -13.39 -13.02
C VAL A 268 13.34 -11.98 -13.62
N GLU A 269 14.18 -11.08 -13.13
CA GLU A 269 14.33 -9.73 -13.70
C GLU A 269 14.91 -9.77 -15.10
N LEU A 270 15.93 -10.60 -15.34
CA LEU A 270 16.52 -10.81 -16.66
C LEU A 270 15.50 -11.40 -17.64
N ALA A 271 14.69 -12.38 -17.22
CA ALA A 271 13.63 -12.95 -18.04
C ALA A 271 12.56 -11.90 -18.40
N LYS A 272 12.17 -11.03 -17.46
CA LYS A 272 11.25 -9.92 -17.73
C LYS A 272 11.82 -8.92 -18.74
N LEU A 273 13.10 -8.58 -18.61
CA LEU A 273 13.79 -7.67 -19.53
C LEU A 273 13.90 -8.28 -20.93
N ARG A 274 14.25 -9.56 -21.05
CA ARG A 274 14.32 -10.27 -22.32
C ARG A 274 12.96 -10.30 -23.01
N ALA A 275 11.91 -10.72 -22.31
CA ALA A 275 10.55 -10.73 -22.85
C ALA A 275 10.08 -9.33 -23.28
N ALA A 276 10.44 -8.28 -22.52
CA ALA A 276 10.14 -6.90 -22.91
C ALA A 276 10.91 -6.48 -24.17
N ALA A 277 12.20 -6.80 -24.27
CA ALA A 277 13.02 -6.53 -25.44
C ALA A 277 12.48 -7.26 -26.68
N ASP A 278 12.15 -8.54 -26.56
CA ASP A 278 11.55 -9.33 -27.65
C ASP A 278 10.25 -8.71 -28.15
N ALA A 279 9.38 -8.23 -27.24
CA ALA A 279 8.15 -7.55 -27.61
C ALA A 279 8.40 -6.22 -28.35
N VAL A 280 9.44 -5.47 -27.98
CA VAL A 280 9.83 -4.24 -28.67
C VAL A 280 10.43 -4.53 -30.05
N LEU A 281 11.25 -5.57 -30.17
CA LEU A 281 11.91 -5.96 -31.42
C LEU A 281 10.93 -6.58 -32.42
N THR A 282 10.01 -7.42 -31.95
CA THR A 282 9.04 -8.14 -32.81
C THR A 282 7.75 -7.37 -33.06
N GLY A 283 7.52 -6.26 -32.35
CA GLY A 283 6.27 -5.49 -32.42
C GLY A 283 5.04 -6.20 -31.83
N LYS A 284 5.21 -7.39 -31.21
CA LYS A 284 4.10 -8.13 -30.60
C LYS A 284 3.65 -7.45 -29.31
N SER A 285 2.33 -7.40 -29.09
CA SER A 285 1.78 -6.95 -27.81
C SER A 285 2.07 -7.97 -26.71
N VAL A 286 2.29 -7.48 -25.48
CA VAL A 286 2.58 -8.31 -24.29
C VAL A 286 1.27 -8.64 -23.54
N ASP A 287 0.17 -8.81 -24.27
CA ASP A 287 -1.15 -8.95 -23.68
C ASP A 287 -1.44 -10.43 -23.39
N GLY A 288 -1.62 -10.75 -22.11
CA GLY A 288 -2.03 -12.06 -21.62
C GLY A 288 -3.30 -11.99 -20.79
N VAL A 289 -3.67 -13.12 -20.17
CA VAL A 289 -4.90 -13.25 -19.36
C VAL A 289 -4.94 -12.23 -18.21
N TRP A 290 -3.79 -11.97 -17.57
CA TRP A 290 -3.70 -11.05 -16.43
C TRP A 290 -3.76 -9.58 -16.85
N GLU A 291 -3.18 -9.24 -18.00
CA GLU A 291 -3.27 -7.92 -18.63
C GLU A 291 -4.73 -7.60 -18.97
N THR A 292 -5.43 -8.52 -19.64
CA THR A 292 -6.85 -8.37 -19.97
C THR A 292 -7.72 -8.26 -18.72
N ALA A 293 -7.48 -9.08 -17.69
CA ALA A 293 -8.20 -9.00 -16.43
C ALA A 293 -7.95 -7.67 -15.70
N ALA A 294 -6.72 -7.15 -15.74
CA ALA A 294 -6.38 -5.85 -15.15
C ALA A 294 -7.03 -4.70 -15.90
N ALA A 295 -7.02 -4.73 -17.24
CA ALA A 295 -7.69 -3.76 -18.10
C ALA A 295 -9.21 -3.74 -17.83
N ARG A 296 -9.85 -4.91 -17.82
CA ARG A 296 -11.28 -5.04 -17.51
C ARG A 296 -11.62 -4.48 -16.14
N ARG A 297 -10.86 -4.83 -15.10
CA ARG A 297 -11.14 -4.31 -13.75
C ARG A 297 -10.94 -2.79 -13.65
N HIS A 298 -9.95 -2.26 -14.36
CA HIS A 298 -9.72 -0.82 -14.42
C HIS A 298 -10.86 -0.09 -15.12
N GLU A 299 -11.33 -0.62 -16.24
CA GLU A 299 -12.49 -0.13 -16.98
C GLU A 299 -13.75 -0.17 -16.10
N GLU A 300 -14.01 -1.29 -15.41
CA GLU A 300 -15.13 -1.40 -14.48
C GLU A 300 -15.11 -0.30 -13.40
N VAL A 301 -13.96 -0.08 -12.75
CA VAL A 301 -13.83 0.97 -11.72
C VAL A 301 -14.00 2.36 -12.32
N THR A 302 -13.41 2.60 -13.50
CA THR A 302 -13.47 3.90 -14.18
C THR A 302 -14.90 4.24 -14.59
N ASN A 303 -15.62 3.26 -15.16
CA ASN A 303 -17.01 3.44 -15.55
C ASN A 303 -17.91 3.70 -14.33
N SER A 304 -17.69 3.00 -13.22
CA SER A 304 -18.45 3.28 -11.99
C SER A 304 -18.20 4.69 -11.43
N TRP A 305 -16.97 5.23 -11.55
CA TRP A 305 -16.71 6.64 -11.23
C TRP A 305 -17.46 7.60 -12.15
N LEU A 306 -17.49 7.34 -13.46
CA LEU A 306 -18.20 8.18 -14.42
C LEU A 306 -19.72 8.13 -14.24
N GLU A 307 -20.27 6.95 -13.92
CA GLU A 307 -21.69 6.78 -13.56
C GLU A 307 -22.05 7.59 -12.30
N LEU A 308 -21.17 7.62 -11.30
CA LEU A 308 -21.36 8.45 -10.10
C LEU A 308 -21.29 9.94 -10.44
N ALA A 309 -20.34 10.37 -11.28
CA ALA A 309 -20.23 11.76 -11.72
C ALA A 309 -21.50 12.21 -12.47
N ASP A 310 -22.04 11.35 -13.32
CA ASP A 310 -23.30 11.57 -14.01
C ASP A 310 -24.49 11.72 -13.04
N ALA A 311 -24.58 10.83 -12.04
CA ALA A 311 -25.65 10.87 -11.04
C ALA A 311 -25.58 12.14 -10.18
N LEU A 312 -24.37 12.55 -9.76
CA LEU A 312 -24.15 13.81 -9.05
C LEU A 312 -24.55 15.01 -9.91
N ARG A 313 -24.21 15.03 -11.20
CA ARG A 313 -24.60 16.12 -12.09
C ARG A 313 -26.12 16.20 -12.28
N ALA A 314 -26.81 15.05 -12.31
CA ALA A 314 -28.26 14.97 -12.45
C ALA A 314 -29.02 15.45 -11.19
N SER A 315 -28.36 15.54 -10.02
CA SER A 315 -29.01 16.01 -8.79
C SER A 315 -29.35 17.51 -8.82
N GLY A 316 -28.72 18.28 -9.72
CA GLY A 316 -28.92 19.72 -9.87
C GLY A 316 -28.29 20.60 -8.78
N LYS A 317 -27.66 20.01 -7.75
CA LYS A 317 -27.01 20.78 -6.67
C LYS A 317 -25.66 21.36 -7.15
N PRO A 318 -25.35 22.64 -6.86
CA PRO A 318 -24.07 23.24 -7.25
C PRO A 318 -22.84 22.48 -6.71
N SER A 319 -22.89 22.03 -5.45
CA SER A 319 -21.82 21.23 -4.83
C SER A 319 -21.62 19.88 -5.51
N ASP A 320 -22.70 19.21 -5.93
CA ASP A 320 -22.64 17.93 -6.64
C ASP A 320 -22.08 18.11 -8.06
N ALA A 321 -22.35 19.26 -8.71
CA ALA A 321 -21.77 19.59 -10.01
C ALA A 321 -20.23 19.79 -9.92
N LEU A 322 -19.74 20.44 -8.86
CA LEU A 322 -18.31 20.56 -8.60
C LEU A 322 -17.66 19.19 -8.38
N LEU A 323 -18.25 18.37 -7.50
CA LEU A 323 -17.74 17.02 -7.21
C LEU A 323 -17.76 16.12 -8.46
N SER A 324 -18.78 16.25 -9.31
CA SER A 324 -18.86 15.57 -10.62
C SER A 324 -17.67 15.92 -11.52
N ASN A 325 -17.34 17.22 -11.62
CA ASN A 325 -16.20 17.68 -12.42
C ASN A 325 -14.87 17.17 -11.86
N ASP A 326 -14.71 17.16 -10.53
CA ASP A 326 -13.52 16.64 -9.88
C ASP A 326 -13.37 15.13 -10.13
N ILE A 327 -14.45 14.34 -10.06
CA ILE A 327 -14.41 12.91 -10.40
C ILE A 327 -13.94 12.69 -11.85
N ARG A 328 -14.46 13.47 -12.81
CA ARG A 328 -14.03 13.35 -14.22
C ARG A 328 -12.56 13.68 -14.41
N ARG A 329 -12.08 14.74 -13.73
CA ARG A 329 -10.65 15.11 -13.73
C ARG A 329 -9.80 14.02 -13.08
N PHE A 330 -10.27 13.43 -11.99
CA PHE A 330 -9.59 12.31 -11.35
C PHE A 330 -9.47 11.13 -12.31
N VAL A 331 -10.59 10.70 -12.91
CA VAL A 331 -10.63 9.60 -13.89
C VAL A 331 -9.67 9.85 -15.06
N SER A 332 -9.67 11.05 -15.65
CA SER A 332 -8.77 11.37 -16.77
C SER A 332 -7.29 11.38 -16.36
N SER A 333 -6.99 11.59 -15.08
CA SER A 333 -5.63 11.51 -14.53
C SER A 333 -5.17 10.10 -14.18
N VAL A 334 -6.05 9.09 -14.16
CA VAL A 334 -5.69 7.72 -13.80
C VAL A 334 -4.89 7.09 -14.97
N PRO A 335 -3.64 6.66 -14.75
CA PRO A 335 -2.85 6.04 -15.80
C PRO A 335 -3.43 4.68 -16.19
N ALA A 336 -3.26 4.29 -17.45
CA ALA A 336 -3.65 2.96 -17.91
C ALA A 336 -2.98 1.85 -17.07
N PRO A 337 -3.68 0.72 -16.81
CA PRO A 337 -3.15 -0.37 -16.02
C PRO A 337 -2.07 -1.14 -16.78
N MET A 338 -0.82 -0.68 -16.66
CA MET A 338 0.32 -1.35 -17.29
C MET A 338 0.96 -2.35 -16.33
N THR A 339 1.26 -3.55 -16.82
CA THR A 339 2.10 -4.51 -16.09
C THR A 339 3.57 -4.08 -16.11
N GLU A 340 4.40 -4.65 -15.23
CA GLU A 340 5.83 -4.34 -15.17
C GLU A 340 6.54 -4.62 -16.51
N ARG A 341 6.09 -5.65 -17.26
CA ARG A 341 6.60 -5.98 -18.59
C ARG A 341 6.19 -4.93 -19.62
N GLN A 342 4.93 -4.52 -19.66
CA GLN A 342 4.42 -3.48 -20.56
C GLN A 342 5.09 -2.12 -20.29
N ASP A 343 5.29 -1.76 -19.02
CA ASP A 343 6.02 -0.54 -18.62
C ASP A 343 7.48 -0.59 -19.09
N THR A 344 8.16 -1.73 -18.91
CA THR A 344 9.54 -1.93 -19.37
C THR A 344 9.63 -1.80 -20.90
N ALA A 345 8.72 -2.45 -21.64
CA ALA A 345 8.66 -2.36 -23.09
C ALA A 345 8.33 -0.94 -23.58
N SER A 346 7.42 -0.23 -22.90
CA SER A 346 7.10 1.16 -23.21
C SER A 346 8.30 2.10 -23.00
N ARG A 347 9.05 1.92 -21.91
CA ARG A 347 10.30 2.66 -21.67
C ARG A 347 11.34 2.37 -22.75
N MET A 348 11.55 1.10 -23.11
CA MET A 348 12.46 0.71 -24.18
C MET A 348 12.08 1.33 -25.54
N ARG A 349 10.77 1.35 -25.88
CA ARG A 349 10.27 2.03 -27.08
C ARG A 349 10.56 3.53 -27.06
N LYS A 350 10.23 4.23 -25.97
CA LYS A 350 10.52 5.67 -25.83
C LYS A 350 12.01 5.99 -25.95
N THR A 351 12.88 5.17 -25.36
CA THR A 351 14.34 5.35 -25.49
C THR A 351 14.80 5.15 -26.93
N ARG A 352 14.29 4.13 -27.63
CA ARG A 352 14.58 3.90 -29.05
C ARG A 352 14.11 5.06 -29.92
N GLU A 353 12.85 5.49 -29.78
CA GLU A 353 12.30 6.64 -30.50
C GLU A 353 13.09 7.93 -30.24
N GLY A 354 13.53 8.15 -29.00
CA GLY A 354 14.40 9.28 -28.65
C GLY A 354 15.79 9.20 -29.28
N HIS A 355 16.34 7.99 -29.43
CA HIS A 355 17.60 7.77 -30.14
C HIS A 355 17.43 7.97 -31.65
N ASP A 356 16.35 7.42 -32.24
CA ASP A 356 16.04 7.54 -33.66
C ASP A 356 15.83 9.02 -34.06
N ARG A 357 15.12 9.80 -33.24
CA ARG A 357 14.99 11.27 -33.43
C ARG A 357 16.32 12.01 -33.33
N ARG A 358 17.19 11.67 -32.38
CA ARG A 358 18.54 12.26 -32.28
C ARG A 358 19.45 11.87 -33.42
N SER A 359 19.28 10.68 -34.01
CA SER A 359 20.03 10.28 -35.20
C SER A 359 19.55 10.98 -36.47
N ASP A 360 18.25 11.29 -36.59
CA ASP A 360 17.71 12.06 -37.71
C ASP A 360 18.10 13.55 -37.66
N GLU A 361 18.35 14.11 -36.47
CA GLU A 361 18.80 15.50 -36.28
C GLU A 361 20.32 15.70 -36.48
N ARG A 362 21.12 14.62 -36.62
CA ARG A 362 22.55 14.77 -36.96
C ARG A 362 22.69 15.14 -38.43
N PRO A 363 23.36 16.25 -38.79
CA PRO A 363 23.56 16.60 -40.19
C PRO A 363 24.37 15.49 -40.88
N LYS A 364 23.85 14.97 -42.00
CA LYS A 364 24.55 14.03 -42.88
C LYS A 364 25.79 14.72 -43.43
N VAL A 365 26.93 14.55 -42.77
CA VAL A 365 28.23 14.93 -43.35
C VAL A 365 28.44 14.00 -44.55
N ALA A 366 28.31 14.57 -45.75
CA ALA A 366 28.52 13.87 -47.01
C ALA A 366 29.92 13.21 -47.00
N SER A 367 29.95 11.89 -47.22
CA SER A 367 31.19 11.17 -47.46
C SER A 367 31.76 11.60 -48.81
N ALA A 368 32.69 12.54 -48.81
CA ALA A 368 33.52 12.80 -49.98
C ALA A 368 34.50 11.62 -50.13
N ALA A 369 34.38 10.92 -51.26
CA ALA A 369 35.31 9.91 -51.71
C ALA A 369 36.73 10.50 -51.83
N GLY A 370 37.70 9.83 -51.21
CA GLY A 370 39.12 10.16 -51.33
C GLY A 370 39.94 8.87 -51.32
N ALA A 371 40.39 8.46 -52.51
CA ALA A 371 41.17 7.27 -52.76
C ALA A 371 42.51 7.24 -52.00
N ARG A 372 42.94 6.08 -51.48
CA ARG A 372 44.36 5.78 -51.33
C ARG A 372 44.70 4.28 -51.34
N ALA A 373 45.26 3.88 -52.48
CA ALA A 373 46.30 2.89 -52.77
C ALA A 373 46.50 1.65 -51.87
N GLN A 374 46.33 0.49 -52.51
CA GLN A 374 46.90 -0.81 -52.14
C GLN A 374 48.45 -0.75 -52.14
N LYS A 375 49.07 -1.30 -51.08
CA LYS A 375 50.43 -1.87 -51.15
C LYS A 375 50.42 -3.24 -50.51
N SER A 376 51.08 -4.16 -51.20
CA SER A 376 51.08 -5.60 -51.02
C SER A 376 52.29 -6.10 -50.21
N ARG A 377 52.00 -7.08 -49.33
CA ARG A 377 52.81 -8.23 -48.87
C ARG A 377 54.07 -8.00 -47.99
N PRO A 378 54.57 -9.03 -47.25
CA PRO A 378 54.11 -10.42 -47.13
C PRO A 378 53.91 -10.97 -45.69
N SER A 379 53.32 -12.15 -45.66
CA SER A 379 53.14 -13.09 -44.54
C SER A 379 54.45 -13.67 -44.01
N VAL A 380 54.61 -13.69 -42.68
CA VAL A 380 55.52 -14.61 -41.98
C VAL A 380 54.79 -15.16 -40.76
N ILE A 381 54.61 -16.48 -40.75
CA ILE A 381 54.28 -17.30 -39.58
C ILE A 381 55.63 -17.72 -38.97
N PRO A 382 55.73 -17.80 -37.63
CA PRO A 382 56.18 -19.07 -37.08
C PRO A 382 55.30 -19.56 -35.93
N MET A 383 55.13 -20.89 -35.94
CA MET A 383 54.57 -21.72 -34.88
C MET A 383 55.60 -22.00 -33.78
N ARG A 384 55.06 -22.23 -32.57
CA ARG A 384 55.47 -23.16 -31.48
C ARG A 384 56.83 -23.02 -30.77
N ASP A 385 56.76 -23.02 -29.44
CA ASP A 385 57.26 -24.09 -28.54
C ASP A 385 56.56 -23.95 -27.16
N SER A 386 55.85 -24.95 -26.60
CA SER A 386 56.30 -26.18 -25.90
C SER A 386 57.11 -25.86 -24.62
N ALA A 387 56.51 -25.79 -23.42
CA ALA A 387 56.32 -26.86 -22.42
C ALA A 387 56.75 -26.33 -20.99
N PRO A 388 56.82 -27.14 -19.90
CA PRO A 388 55.77 -27.25 -18.87
C PRO A 388 56.24 -26.97 -17.41
N GLY A 389 55.31 -26.79 -16.47
CA GLY A 389 55.54 -26.93 -15.02
C GLY A 389 54.19 -27.16 -14.33
N LYS A 390 53.82 -28.38 -13.99
CA LYS A 390 54.13 -29.14 -12.75
C LYS A 390 53.79 -28.41 -11.45
N ASP A 391 52.76 -28.95 -10.82
CA ASP A 391 52.68 -29.40 -9.42
C ASP A 391 52.99 -28.37 -8.32
N ASP A 392 51.99 -28.06 -7.48
CA ASP A 392 51.94 -28.62 -6.12
C ASP A 392 50.80 -28.04 -5.25
N HIS A 393 50.04 -28.99 -4.66
CA HIS A 393 49.49 -29.04 -3.31
C HIS A 393 48.66 -27.90 -2.67
N GLU A 394 47.48 -28.32 -2.19
CA GLU A 394 46.93 -28.10 -0.83
C GLU A 394 46.64 -26.64 -0.40
N ARG A 395 45.39 -26.25 -0.15
CA ARG A 395 44.55 -26.63 1.01
C ARG A 395 43.19 -25.96 0.91
#